data_AF-A0A933DVP4-F1
#
_entry.id   AF-A0A933DVP4-F1
#
_cell.length_a   1.000
_cell.length_b   1.000
_cell.length_c   1.000
_cell.angle_alpha   90.00
_cell.angle_beta   90.00
_cell.angle_gamma   90.00
#
_symmetry.space_group_name_H-M   'P 1'
#
loop_
_entity.id
_entity.type
_entity.pdbx_description
1 polymer ?
#
loop_
_entity_poly.entity_id
_entity_poly.type
_entity_poly.pdbx_seq_one_letter_code
_entity_poly.pdbx_strand_id
1 'polypeptide(L)'
;MTIRICTDGSCLGNPGPGGWASVIEEDGRKRALAGREERTTNNRMELLAAIKGLEAVSEGAEVTLYSDSQYLVCTMARGWKRKANGDLWARLDTLVRNRRVAWEWVRGHAGHPGNEEANALASAQIGLPPESGDRQGPGGPPLALTHVDAQGRAQMVDVGGKEPTVRVAVAKGSVRMKPETLRLVQQGQVEKGDVLAVARVAGILAAKRTAELIPLCHPLPLDQVAVEFEVDGVQSAIHIIATAKTSARTGVEMEALTAVVVAALTIYDMAKAVDRGMRIEAVRLVSKRGGKSGDIVLEP
;
A
#
# COMPACT_ATOMS: atom_id res chain seq x y z
N MET A 1 17.64 2.65 -34.59
CA MET A 1 17.55 3.98 -33.95
C MET A 1 16.71 3.79 -32.70
N THR A 2 17.19 4.23 -31.55
CA THR A 2 16.53 3.98 -30.26
C THR A 2 15.67 5.17 -29.90
N ILE A 3 14.35 4.96 -29.84
CA ILE A 3 13.39 5.99 -29.44
C ILE A 3 13.31 6.01 -27.91
N ARG A 4 13.38 7.19 -27.31
CA ARG A 4 13.19 7.35 -25.85
C ARG A 4 11.80 7.87 -25.58
N ILE A 5 11.09 7.22 -24.67
CA ILE A 5 9.76 7.63 -24.24
C ILE A 5 9.79 7.80 -22.72
N CYS A 6 9.41 8.97 -22.20
CA CYS A 6 9.20 9.18 -20.77
C CYS A 6 7.70 9.36 -20.52
N THR A 7 7.15 8.67 -19.53
CA THR A 7 5.69 8.67 -19.29
C THR A 7 5.37 8.85 -17.82
N ASP A 8 4.29 9.58 -17.56
CA ASP A 8 3.75 9.73 -16.21
C ASP A 8 2.22 9.84 -16.23
N GLY A 9 1.60 9.50 -15.11
CA GLY A 9 0.18 9.57 -14.86
C GLY A 9 -0.15 10.14 -13.47
N SER A 10 -1.11 11.07 -13.43
CA SER A 10 -1.56 11.74 -12.20
C SER A 10 -3.07 11.60 -12.02
N CYS A 11 -3.56 11.56 -10.78
CA CYS A 11 -4.98 11.40 -10.49
C CYS A 11 -5.39 12.12 -9.19
N LEU A 12 -6.37 13.02 -9.29
CA LEU A 12 -6.99 13.71 -8.15
C LEU A 12 -8.11 12.87 -7.56
N GLY A 13 -7.84 12.22 -6.43
CA GLY A 13 -8.72 11.19 -5.89
C GLY A 13 -8.57 9.89 -6.68
N ASN A 14 -8.57 8.74 -6.01
CA ASN A 14 -8.23 7.46 -6.64
C ASN A 14 -9.33 6.42 -6.33
N PRO A 15 -10.48 6.45 -7.03
CA PRO A 15 -10.69 7.06 -8.36
C PRO A 15 -11.13 8.54 -8.37
N GLY A 16 -10.86 9.23 -9.48
CA GLY A 16 -11.20 10.65 -9.72
C GLY A 16 -10.66 11.18 -11.05
N PRO A 17 -10.66 12.50 -11.30
CA PRO A 17 -10.09 13.08 -12.52
C PRO A 17 -8.59 12.79 -12.62
N GLY A 18 -8.12 12.30 -13.76
CA GLY A 18 -6.72 11.96 -13.98
C GLY A 18 -6.17 12.52 -15.29
N GLY A 19 -4.87 12.74 -15.30
CA GLY A 19 -4.09 13.21 -16.44
C GLY A 19 -2.98 12.21 -16.77
N TRP A 20 -2.67 12.06 -18.06
CA TRP A 20 -1.56 11.24 -18.53
C TRP A 20 -0.70 12.07 -19.48
N ALA A 21 0.60 11.76 -19.55
CA ALA A 21 1.49 12.37 -20.52
C ALA A 21 2.62 11.45 -20.98
N SER A 22 3.06 11.64 -22.22
CA SER A 22 4.17 10.93 -22.82
C SER A 22 5.07 11.89 -23.59
N VAL A 23 6.33 11.95 -23.23
CA VAL A 23 7.38 12.73 -23.87
C VAL A 23 8.24 11.80 -24.71
N ILE A 24 8.27 12.01 -26.01
CA ILE A 24 8.90 11.13 -27.00
C ILE A 24 10.06 11.88 -27.65
N GLU A 25 11.22 11.26 -27.64
CA GLU A 25 12.44 11.74 -28.30
C GLU A 25 12.90 10.73 -29.35
N GLU A 26 12.90 11.17 -30.61
CA GLU A 26 13.22 10.36 -31.79
C GLU A 26 14.08 11.21 -32.74
N ASP A 27 15.28 10.72 -33.09
CA ASP A 27 16.22 11.40 -33.98
C ASP A 27 16.54 12.87 -33.59
N GLY A 28 16.68 13.11 -32.27
CA GLY A 28 16.94 14.45 -31.72
C GLY A 28 15.75 15.39 -31.74
N ARG A 29 14.58 14.93 -32.20
CA ARG A 29 13.31 15.67 -32.13
C ARG A 29 12.52 15.21 -30.93
N LYS A 30 12.05 16.18 -30.15
CA LYS A 30 11.23 15.94 -28.97
C LYS A 30 9.80 16.40 -29.22
N ARG A 31 8.83 15.59 -28.82
CA ARG A 31 7.40 15.92 -28.84
C ARG A 31 6.72 15.36 -27.61
N ALA A 32 5.62 15.97 -27.18
CA ALA A 32 4.86 15.52 -26.04
C ALA A 32 3.38 15.31 -26.39
N LEU A 33 2.78 14.33 -25.74
CA LEU A 33 1.36 14.00 -25.80
C LEU A 33 0.81 14.05 -24.38
N ALA A 34 -0.40 14.55 -24.20
CA ALA A 34 -1.08 14.52 -22.91
C ALA A 34 -2.59 14.45 -23.10
N GLY A 35 -3.29 14.00 -22.06
CA GLY A 35 -4.75 13.98 -22.06
C GLY A 35 -5.34 13.72 -20.67
N ARG A 36 -6.66 13.82 -20.58
CA ARG A 36 -7.43 13.77 -19.33
C ARG A 36 -8.53 12.70 -19.39
N GLU A 37 -8.82 12.08 -18.25
CA GLU A 37 -10.04 11.30 -18.01
C GLU A 37 -10.74 11.79 -16.74
N GLU A 38 -12.08 11.96 -16.75
CA GLU A 38 -12.81 12.50 -15.59
C GLU A 38 -12.94 11.53 -14.41
N ARG A 39 -12.90 10.22 -14.67
CA ARG A 39 -13.07 9.20 -13.63
C ARG A 39 -12.17 8.00 -13.91
N THR A 40 -10.98 8.05 -13.33
CA THR A 40 -9.93 7.08 -13.55
C THR A 40 -9.15 6.82 -12.27
N THR A 41 -8.03 6.10 -12.36
CA THR A 41 -7.11 5.87 -11.24
C THR A 41 -5.69 6.23 -11.65
N ASN A 42 -4.79 6.45 -10.69
CA ASN A 42 -3.39 6.73 -11.00
C ASN A 42 -2.78 5.64 -11.89
N ASN A 43 -2.94 4.37 -11.48
CA ASN A 43 -2.45 3.23 -12.25
C ASN A 43 -3.02 3.14 -13.67
N ARG A 44 -4.25 3.62 -13.92
CA ARG A 44 -4.80 3.66 -15.28
C ARG A 44 -4.13 4.76 -16.11
N MET A 45 -3.88 5.92 -15.54
CA MET A 45 -3.19 7.03 -16.23
C MET A 45 -1.75 6.66 -16.59
N GLU A 46 -1.05 5.96 -15.70
CA GLU A 46 0.31 5.45 -15.93
C GLU A 46 0.35 4.48 -17.13
N LEU A 47 -0.57 3.52 -17.16
CA LEU A 47 -0.69 2.58 -18.28
C LEU A 47 -1.08 3.30 -19.57
N LEU A 48 -2.02 4.26 -19.49
CA LEU A 48 -2.51 4.99 -20.64
C LEU A 48 -1.42 5.89 -21.24
N ALA A 49 -0.59 6.52 -20.41
CA ALA A 49 0.58 7.28 -20.83
C ALA A 49 1.53 6.43 -21.68
N ALA A 50 1.89 5.24 -21.19
CA ALA A 50 2.74 4.31 -21.91
C ALA A 50 2.12 3.81 -23.23
N ILE A 51 0.83 3.48 -23.21
CA ILE A 51 0.07 3.10 -24.39
C ILE A 51 0.13 4.22 -25.43
N LYS A 52 -0.16 5.46 -25.03
CA LYS A 52 -0.20 6.61 -25.94
C LYS A 52 1.18 6.96 -26.50
N GLY A 53 2.23 6.81 -25.69
CA GLY A 53 3.61 6.93 -26.17
C GLY A 53 3.94 5.89 -27.24
N LEU A 54 3.63 4.62 -27.00
CA LEU A 54 3.90 3.53 -27.95
C LEU A 54 3.06 3.59 -29.21
N GLU A 55 1.81 4.07 -29.13
CA GLU A 55 0.95 4.32 -30.31
C GLU A 55 1.51 5.38 -31.24
N ALA A 56 2.25 6.33 -30.69
CA ALA A 56 2.77 7.46 -31.43
C ALA A 56 4.05 7.12 -32.22
N VAL A 57 4.70 6.00 -31.94
CA VAL A 57 5.93 5.56 -32.61
C VAL A 57 5.67 4.40 -33.58
N SER A 58 6.53 4.28 -34.59
CA SER A 58 6.38 3.27 -35.64
C SER A 58 6.36 1.85 -35.09
N GLU A 59 5.63 0.97 -35.78
CA GLU A 59 5.72 -0.47 -35.54
C GLU A 59 7.12 -0.96 -35.90
N GLY A 60 7.68 -1.90 -35.14
CA GLY A 60 9.04 -2.40 -35.29
C GLY A 60 10.13 -1.53 -34.66
N ALA A 61 9.81 -0.36 -34.10
CA ALA A 61 10.78 0.50 -33.44
C ALA A 61 11.43 -0.17 -32.22
N GLU A 62 12.71 0.17 -31.98
CA GLU A 62 13.37 -0.10 -30.71
C GLU A 62 13.13 1.09 -29.76
N VAL A 63 12.48 0.82 -28.63
CA VAL A 63 12.01 1.84 -27.69
C VAL A 63 12.60 1.58 -26.31
N THR A 64 13.12 2.61 -25.67
CA THR A 64 13.38 2.61 -24.23
C THR A 64 12.35 3.50 -23.55
N LEU A 65 11.48 2.89 -22.74
CA LEU A 65 10.41 3.56 -22.03
C LEU A 65 10.78 3.75 -20.56
N TYR A 66 10.84 5.01 -20.14
CA TYR A 66 11.11 5.47 -18.78
C TYR A 66 9.80 5.84 -18.09
N SER A 67 9.60 5.34 -16.88
CA SER A 67 8.48 5.71 -16.02
C SER A 67 8.86 5.51 -14.56
N ASP A 68 8.33 6.34 -13.67
CA ASP A 68 8.43 6.15 -12.22
C ASP A 68 7.33 5.23 -11.65
N SER A 69 6.38 4.81 -12.48
CA SER A 69 5.38 3.81 -12.14
C SER A 69 6.01 2.42 -11.99
N GLN A 70 6.24 2.01 -10.74
CA GLN A 70 6.65 0.64 -10.43
C GLN A 70 5.61 -0.39 -10.90
N TYR A 71 4.32 -0.04 -10.86
CA TYR A 71 3.25 -0.92 -11.33
C TYR A 71 3.40 -1.25 -12.81
N LEU A 72 3.67 -0.25 -13.66
CA LEU A 72 3.92 -0.46 -15.08
C LEU A 72 5.24 -1.21 -15.31
N VAL A 73 6.35 -0.65 -14.82
CA VAL A 73 7.70 -1.15 -15.15
C VAL A 73 7.95 -2.53 -14.57
N CYS A 74 7.60 -2.79 -13.30
CA CYS A 74 7.83 -4.11 -12.72
C CYS A 74 6.90 -5.17 -13.30
N THR A 75 5.70 -4.81 -13.76
CA THR A 75 4.84 -5.76 -14.48
C THR A 75 5.45 -6.16 -15.81
N MET A 76 5.95 -5.19 -16.58
CA MET A 76 6.49 -5.46 -17.91
C MET A 76 7.90 -6.10 -17.88
N ALA A 77 8.76 -5.67 -16.95
CA ALA A 77 10.14 -6.15 -16.88
C ALA A 77 10.34 -7.36 -15.94
N ARG A 78 9.49 -7.51 -14.90
CA ARG A 78 9.70 -8.48 -13.81
C ARG A 78 8.53 -9.46 -13.61
N GLY A 79 7.53 -9.43 -14.50
CA GLY A 79 6.43 -10.40 -14.49
C GLY A 79 5.50 -10.31 -13.27
N TRP A 80 5.30 -9.12 -12.70
CA TRP A 80 4.31 -8.96 -11.62
C TRP A 80 2.90 -9.35 -12.06
N LYS A 81 2.09 -9.89 -11.13
CA LYS A 81 0.73 -10.36 -11.42
C LYS A 81 -0.21 -9.18 -11.73
N ARG A 82 -0.93 -9.28 -12.86
CA ARG A 82 -1.93 -8.30 -13.30
C ARG A 82 -3.30 -8.60 -12.68
N LYS A 83 -3.63 -7.93 -11.57
CA LYS A 83 -4.90 -8.12 -10.82
C LYS A 83 -6.06 -7.22 -11.30
N ALA A 84 -5.76 -6.13 -12.00
CA ALA A 84 -6.73 -5.13 -12.47
C ALA A 84 -6.27 -4.51 -13.80
N ASN A 85 -7.09 -3.65 -14.41
CA ASN A 85 -6.82 -2.93 -15.67
C ASN A 85 -6.58 -3.84 -16.88
N GLY A 86 -7.32 -4.95 -16.97
CA GLY A 86 -7.14 -5.95 -18.04
C GLY A 86 -7.32 -5.38 -19.45
N ASP A 87 -8.18 -4.37 -19.60
CA ASP A 87 -8.40 -3.61 -20.84
C ASP A 87 -7.12 -2.92 -21.33
N LEU A 88 -6.45 -2.18 -20.43
CA LEU A 88 -5.22 -1.45 -20.76
C LEU A 88 -4.05 -2.40 -20.95
N TRP A 89 -3.95 -3.47 -20.14
CA TRP A 89 -2.91 -4.48 -20.31
C TRP A 89 -3.01 -5.20 -21.65
N ALA A 90 -4.21 -5.58 -22.09
CA ALA A 90 -4.40 -6.23 -23.39
C ALA A 90 -3.98 -5.30 -24.56
N ARG A 91 -4.29 -4.01 -24.45
CA ARG A 91 -3.86 -3.00 -25.44
C ARG A 91 -2.34 -2.83 -25.43
N LEU A 92 -1.72 -2.74 -24.26
CA LEU A 92 -0.27 -2.60 -24.13
C LEU A 92 0.46 -3.83 -24.68
N ASP A 93 -0.01 -5.04 -24.38
CA ASP A 93 0.57 -6.28 -24.91
C ASP A 93 0.56 -6.30 -26.44
N THR A 94 -0.50 -5.80 -27.06
CA THR A 94 -0.62 -5.71 -28.53
C THR A 94 0.46 -4.78 -29.10
N LEU A 95 0.66 -3.62 -28.48
CA LEU A 95 1.67 -2.64 -28.91
C LEU A 95 3.10 -3.15 -28.75
N VAL A 96 3.35 -3.89 -27.67
CA VAL A 96 4.66 -4.44 -27.31
C VAL A 96 5.02 -5.64 -28.20
N ARG A 97 4.06 -6.48 -28.61
CA ARG A 97 4.35 -7.60 -29.53
C ARG A 97 5.01 -7.16 -30.83
N ASN A 98 4.66 -5.98 -31.32
CA ASN A 98 5.15 -5.45 -32.59
C ASN A 98 6.34 -4.49 -32.41
N ARG A 99 6.94 -4.38 -31.22
CA ARG A 99 8.03 -3.44 -30.91
C ARG A 99 9.04 -4.07 -29.97
N ARG A 100 10.29 -3.66 -30.04
CA ARG A 100 11.27 -4.06 -29.03
C ARG A 100 11.31 -2.99 -27.95
N VAL A 101 10.66 -3.24 -26.82
CA VAL A 101 10.53 -2.26 -25.73
C VAL A 101 11.39 -2.66 -24.53
N ALA A 102 12.37 -1.83 -24.18
CA ALA A 102 13.07 -1.85 -22.92
C ALA A 102 12.34 -0.97 -21.91
N TRP A 103 12.23 -1.44 -20.66
CA TRP A 103 11.47 -0.78 -19.60
C TRP A 103 12.41 -0.34 -18.49
N GLU A 104 12.54 0.95 -18.29
CA GLU A 104 13.46 1.55 -17.34
C GLU A 104 12.67 2.27 -16.24
N TRP A 105 12.85 1.82 -15.00
CA TRP A 105 12.26 2.52 -13.87
C TRP A 105 13.16 3.70 -13.49
N VAL A 106 12.58 4.89 -13.46
CA VAL A 106 13.26 6.10 -12.97
C VAL A 106 12.62 6.53 -11.66
N ARG A 107 13.41 7.14 -10.77
CA ARG A 107 12.84 7.73 -9.56
C ARG A 107 12.15 9.04 -9.95
N GLY A 108 10.87 9.18 -9.60
CA GLY A 108 10.14 10.45 -9.71
C GLY A 108 10.84 11.56 -8.91
N HIS A 109 10.83 12.79 -9.43
CA HIS A 109 11.47 13.97 -8.83
C HIS A 109 12.96 13.83 -8.54
N ALA A 110 13.69 13.02 -9.33
CA ALA A 110 15.13 12.82 -9.19
C ALA A 110 15.97 13.56 -10.25
N GLY A 111 15.42 14.58 -10.91
CA GLY A 111 16.13 15.35 -11.93
C GLY A 111 16.19 14.68 -13.31
N HIS A 112 15.37 13.65 -13.58
CA HIS A 112 15.31 13.03 -14.90
C HIS A 112 14.49 13.92 -15.85
N PRO A 113 15.10 14.64 -16.81
CA PRO A 113 14.44 15.77 -17.48
C PRO A 113 13.17 15.37 -18.25
N GLY A 114 13.18 14.21 -18.90
CA GLY A 114 12.01 13.72 -19.63
C GLY A 114 10.87 13.23 -18.72
N ASN A 115 11.18 12.75 -17.52
CA ASN A 115 10.16 12.26 -16.58
C ASN A 115 9.51 13.42 -15.84
N GLU A 116 10.30 14.43 -15.44
CA GLU A 116 9.78 15.65 -14.83
C GLU A 116 8.87 16.43 -15.78
N GLU A 117 9.21 16.46 -17.07
CA GLU A 117 8.35 17.05 -18.08
C GLU A 117 7.05 16.27 -18.28
N ALA A 118 7.12 14.93 -18.33
CA ALA A 118 5.92 14.10 -18.38
C ALA A 118 5.02 14.35 -17.16
N ASN A 119 5.58 14.44 -15.96
CA ASN A 119 4.82 14.77 -14.76
C ASN A 119 4.15 16.14 -14.81
N ALA A 120 4.91 17.17 -15.21
CA ALA A 120 4.36 18.51 -15.34
C ALA A 120 3.18 18.55 -16.32
N LEU A 121 3.29 17.84 -17.44
CA LEU A 121 2.23 17.75 -18.45
C LEU A 121 1.01 16.96 -17.96
N ALA A 122 1.21 15.84 -17.28
CA ALA A 122 0.13 15.03 -16.74
C ALA A 122 -0.64 15.78 -15.64
N SER A 123 0.09 16.42 -14.72
CA SER A 123 -0.47 17.23 -13.64
C SER A 123 -1.24 18.45 -14.18
N ALA A 124 -0.74 19.10 -15.23
CA ALA A 124 -1.42 20.22 -15.87
C ALA A 124 -2.82 19.84 -16.42
N GLN A 125 -3.03 18.59 -16.84
CA GLN A 125 -4.34 18.14 -17.36
C GLN A 125 -5.45 18.19 -16.31
N ILE A 126 -5.10 18.10 -15.03
CA ILE A 126 -6.04 18.11 -13.91
C ILE A 126 -5.93 19.37 -13.05
N GLY A 127 -5.24 20.41 -13.55
CA GLY A 127 -5.10 21.69 -12.87
C GLY A 127 -4.18 21.65 -11.65
N LEU A 128 -3.33 20.63 -11.53
CA LEU A 128 -2.28 20.60 -10.53
C LEU A 128 -1.11 21.48 -10.99
N PRO A 129 -0.57 22.35 -10.13
CA PRO A 129 0.63 23.11 -10.47
C PRO A 129 1.80 22.14 -10.71
N PRO A 130 2.71 22.45 -11.65
CA PRO A 130 3.93 21.68 -11.80
C PRO A 130 4.68 21.69 -10.47
N GLU A 131 5.04 20.52 -9.94
CA GLU A 131 5.78 20.42 -8.69
C GLU A 131 7.19 20.99 -8.89
N SER A 132 7.36 22.29 -8.62
CA SER A 132 8.67 22.92 -8.55
C SER A 132 9.44 22.35 -7.36
N GLY A 133 10.67 21.90 -7.62
CA GLY A 133 11.56 21.14 -6.73
C GLY A 133 12.04 21.83 -5.44
N ASP A 134 11.18 22.62 -4.78
CA ASP A 134 11.40 23.13 -3.44
C ASP A 134 10.05 23.29 -2.71
N ARG A 135 9.67 22.27 -1.92
CA ARG A 135 8.72 22.41 -0.81
C ARG A 135 9.29 21.79 0.45
N GLN A 136 9.98 22.62 1.24
CA GLN A 136 9.97 22.48 2.70
C GLN A 136 8.65 23.10 3.22
N GLY A 137 7.67 22.25 3.56
CA GLY A 137 6.36 22.61 4.11
C GLY A 137 5.40 21.40 4.06
N PRO A 138 4.45 21.21 4.99
CA PRO A 138 4.09 19.90 5.54
C PRO A 138 3.15 19.11 4.63
N GLY A 139 3.69 18.50 3.59
CA GLY A 139 3.08 17.40 2.82
C GLY A 139 3.87 16.12 3.06
N GLY A 140 3.19 15.00 3.31
CA GLY A 140 3.81 13.70 3.49
C GLY A 140 4.70 13.31 2.30
N PRO A 141 5.74 12.48 2.49
CA PRO A 141 6.63 12.11 1.40
C PRO A 141 5.87 11.34 0.31
N PRO A 142 6.36 11.36 -0.94
CA PRO A 142 5.81 10.55 -2.02
C PRO A 142 5.79 9.07 -1.61
N LEU A 143 4.92 8.27 -2.24
CA LEU A 143 4.82 6.81 -2.09
C LEU A 143 6.08 6.10 -2.63
N ALA A 144 7.28 6.53 -2.22
CA ALA A 144 8.43 5.68 -2.19
C ALA A 144 8.10 4.55 -1.21
N LEU A 145 8.13 3.31 -1.70
CA LEU A 145 8.12 2.16 -0.81
C LEU A 145 9.31 2.32 0.14
N THR A 146 9.05 2.75 1.37
CA THR A 146 10.11 3.10 2.32
C THR A 146 10.93 1.87 2.72
N HIS A 147 10.41 0.68 2.45
CA HIS A 147 11.00 -0.60 2.80
C HIS A 147 11.87 -1.25 1.72
N VAL A 148 12.24 -0.52 0.66
CA VAL A 148 13.13 -1.03 -0.39
C VAL A 148 14.22 -0.02 -0.73
N ASP A 149 15.44 -0.51 -0.91
CA ASP A 149 16.59 0.27 -1.33
C ASP A 149 16.50 0.67 -2.82
N ALA A 150 17.47 1.45 -3.29
CA ALA A 150 17.53 1.91 -4.68
C ALA A 150 17.67 0.75 -5.71
N GLN A 151 17.97 -0.46 -5.27
CA GLN A 151 18.07 -1.67 -6.07
C GLN A 151 16.82 -2.57 -5.94
N GLY A 152 15.84 -2.19 -5.13
CA GLY A 152 14.61 -2.95 -4.88
C GLY A 152 14.75 -4.08 -3.86
N ARG A 153 15.82 -4.08 -3.05
CA ARG A 153 16.01 -5.02 -1.94
C ARG A 153 15.37 -4.48 -0.68
N ALA A 154 14.79 -5.37 0.11
CA ALA A 154 14.16 -5.03 1.38
C ALA A 154 15.17 -4.32 2.32
N GLN A 155 14.84 -3.10 2.76
CA GLN A 155 15.66 -2.32 3.68
C GLN A 155 14.80 -1.73 4.79
N MET A 156 15.30 -1.76 6.02
CA MET A 156 14.69 -1.05 7.14
C MET A 156 14.95 0.45 7.01
N VAL A 157 13.90 1.26 7.16
CA VAL A 157 13.98 2.73 7.02
C VAL A 157 14.82 3.31 8.14
N ASP A 158 15.84 4.12 7.85
CA ASP A 158 16.49 4.89 8.90
C ASP A 158 15.53 5.95 9.47
N VAL A 159 15.29 5.88 10.78
CA VAL A 159 14.46 6.83 11.53
C VAL A 159 15.27 7.66 12.51
N GLY A 160 16.60 7.53 12.55
CA GLY A 160 17.48 8.14 13.56
C GLY A 160 17.36 9.66 13.66
N GLY A 161 17.17 10.35 12.53
CA GLY A 161 16.99 11.81 12.48
C GLY A 161 15.59 12.33 12.83
N LYS A 162 14.66 11.45 13.25
CA LYS A 162 13.29 11.86 13.63
C LYS A 162 13.19 12.05 15.14
N GLU A 163 12.46 13.08 15.56
CA GLU A 163 12.14 13.27 16.97
C GLU A 163 11.16 12.20 17.48
N PRO A 164 11.39 11.63 18.68
CA PRO A 164 10.41 10.78 19.34
C PRO A 164 9.13 11.55 19.68
N THR A 165 7.98 10.97 19.37
CA THR A 165 6.67 11.52 19.73
C THR A 165 5.78 10.43 20.28
N VAL A 166 4.76 10.79 21.06
CA VAL A 166 3.71 9.86 21.45
C VAL A 166 2.96 9.41 20.21
N ARG A 167 2.78 8.10 20.07
CA ARG A 167 2.13 7.44 18.95
C ARG A 167 1.15 6.41 19.46
N VAL A 168 -0.02 6.39 18.83
CA VAL A 168 -1.09 5.46 19.17
C VAL A 168 -1.62 4.86 17.88
N ALA A 169 -1.89 3.56 17.89
CA ALA A 169 -2.59 2.89 16.80
C ALA A 169 -3.69 2.00 17.36
N VAL A 170 -4.84 1.99 16.68
CA VAL A 170 -5.97 1.13 16.98
C VAL A 170 -6.24 0.27 15.76
N ALA A 171 -6.31 -1.05 15.96
CA ALA A 171 -6.66 -2.02 14.93
C ALA A 171 -7.87 -2.85 15.37
N LYS A 172 -8.66 -3.30 14.38
CA LYS A 172 -9.81 -4.18 14.58
C LYS A 172 -9.73 -5.40 13.70
N GLY A 173 -10.36 -6.48 14.13
CA GLY A 173 -10.61 -7.70 13.35
C GLY A 173 -11.73 -8.49 13.99
N SER A 174 -12.15 -9.59 13.38
CA SER A 174 -13.18 -10.45 13.96
C SER A 174 -12.92 -11.93 13.71
N VAL A 175 -13.49 -12.76 14.59
CA VAL A 175 -13.57 -14.21 14.39
C VAL A 175 -15.04 -14.59 14.30
N ARG A 176 -15.48 -14.96 13.11
CA ARG A 176 -16.82 -15.47 12.86
C ARG A 176 -16.85 -16.99 13.09
N MET A 177 -17.88 -17.46 13.77
CA MET A 177 -18.04 -18.86 14.18
C MET A 177 -19.50 -19.29 14.16
N LYS A 178 -19.78 -20.57 14.43
CA LYS A 178 -21.16 -21.02 14.64
C LYS A 178 -21.77 -20.39 15.91
N PRO A 179 -23.09 -20.17 15.94
CA PRO A 179 -23.76 -19.65 17.14
C PRO A 179 -23.53 -20.52 18.39
N GLU A 180 -23.47 -21.84 18.23
CA GLU A 180 -23.20 -22.80 19.30
C GLU A 180 -21.80 -22.60 19.89
N THR A 181 -20.80 -22.43 19.04
CA THR A 181 -19.42 -22.15 19.45
C THR A 181 -19.32 -20.83 20.19
N LEU A 182 -20.00 -19.80 19.71
CA LEU A 182 -20.01 -18.50 20.37
C LEU A 182 -20.57 -18.59 21.79
N ARG A 183 -21.69 -19.34 21.98
CA ARG A 183 -22.26 -19.57 23.31
C ARG A 183 -21.29 -20.27 24.24
N LEU A 184 -20.60 -21.31 23.76
CA LEU A 184 -19.61 -22.04 24.57
C LEU A 184 -18.44 -21.13 24.98
N VAL A 185 -17.97 -20.27 24.08
CA VAL A 185 -16.94 -19.27 24.38
C VAL A 185 -17.43 -18.27 25.43
N GLN A 186 -18.63 -17.72 25.27
CA GLN A 186 -19.22 -16.76 26.22
C GLN A 186 -19.44 -17.37 27.62
N GLN A 187 -19.80 -18.65 27.69
CA GLN A 187 -20.06 -19.36 28.94
C GLN A 187 -18.79 -19.92 29.58
N GLY A 188 -17.62 -19.78 28.94
CA GLY A 188 -16.36 -20.36 29.41
C GLY A 188 -16.36 -21.90 29.41
N GLN A 189 -17.19 -22.52 28.56
CA GLN A 189 -17.41 -23.97 28.51
C GLN A 189 -16.59 -24.67 27.42
N VAL A 190 -15.64 -23.97 26.81
CA VAL A 190 -14.66 -24.60 25.93
C VAL A 190 -13.70 -25.43 26.79
N GLU A 191 -13.46 -26.68 26.40
CA GLU A 191 -12.66 -27.66 27.16
C GLU A 191 -11.26 -27.13 27.56
N LYS A 192 -10.69 -26.26 26.72
CA LYS A 192 -9.37 -25.63 26.92
C LYS A 192 -9.38 -24.45 27.91
N GLY A 193 -10.52 -24.05 28.44
CA GLY A 193 -10.67 -22.96 29.41
C GLY A 193 -11.10 -21.62 28.81
N ASP A 194 -10.77 -20.52 29.50
CA ASP A 194 -11.18 -19.16 29.12
C ASP A 194 -10.47 -18.68 27.84
N VAL A 195 -11.18 -18.80 26.73
CA VAL A 195 -10.71 -18.44 25.39
C VAL A 195 -10.33 -16.96 25.30
N LEU A 196 -11.12 -16.05 25.86
CA LEU A 196 -10.92 -14.62 25.71
C LEU A 196 -9.77 -14.13 26.59
N ALA A 197 -9.62 -14.68 27.80
CA ALA A 197 -8.48 -14.37 28.66
C ALA A 197 -7.15 -14.79 28.01
N VAL A 198 -7.09 -16.02 27.47
CA VAL A 198 -5.89 -16.53 26.79
C VAL A 198 -5.60 -15.73 25.52
N ALA A 199 -6.62 -15.43 24.71
CA ALA A 199 -6.47 -14.60 23.51
C ALA A 199 -5.98 -13.18 23.83
N ARG A 200 -6.41 -12.59 24.95
CA ARG A 200 -5.95 -11.27 25.41
C ARG A 200 -4.44 -11.26 25.65
N VAL A 201 -3.97 -12.24 26.43
CA VAL A 201 -2.55 -12.37 26.77
C VAL A 201 -1.74 -12.64 25.51
N ALA A 202 -2.22 -13.52 24.63
CA ALA A 202 -1.56 -13.81 23.36
C ALA A 202 -1.41 -12.57 22.47
N GLY A 203 -2.45 -11.75 22.34
CA GLY A 203 -2.39 -10.49 21.60
C GLY A 203 -1.40 -9.49 22.20
N ILE A 204 -1.37 -9.35 23.54
CA ILE A 204 -0.40 -8.47 24.23
C ILE A 204 1.04 -8.95 24.03
N LEU A 205 1.29 -10.26 24.12
CA LEU A 205 2.61 -10.84 23.88
C LEU A 205 3.04 -10.66 22.42
N ALA A 206 2.12 -10.84 21.48
CA ALA A 206 2.38 -10.68 20.07
C ALA A 206 2.77 -9.25 19.70
N ALA A 207 2.08 -8.24 20.25
CA ALA A 207 2.43 -6.84 20.05
C ALA A 207 3.90 -6.56 20.41
N LYS A 208 4.37 -7.09 21.55
CA LYS A 208 5.76 -6.94 22.01
C LYS A 208 6.79 -7.62 21.11
N ARG A 209 6.38 -8.63 20.35
CA ARG A 209 7.25 -9.43 19.46
C ARG A 209 7.06 -9.10 17.98
N THR A 210 6.39 -7.98 17.67
CA THR A 210 6.08 -7.58 16.28
C THR A 210 7.34 -7.49 15.41
N ALA A 211 8.42 -6.90 15.93
CA ALA A 211 9.68 -6.77 15.21
C ALA A 211 10.41 -8.11 14.97
N GLU A 212 10.09 -9.17 15.73
CA GLU A 212 10.60 -10.53 15.46
C GLU A 212 9.82 -11.21 14.31
N LEU A 213 8.57 -10.80 14.08
CA LEU A 213 7.67 -11.41 13.12
C LEU A 213 7.65 -10.68 11.78
N ILE A 214 7.74 -9.34 11.80
CA ILE A 214 7.69 -8.49 10.61
C ILE A 214 9.10 -7.99 10.29
N PRO A 215 9.76 -8.49 9.23
CA PRO A 215 11.22 -8.36 9.04
C PRO A 215 11.80 -6.94 9.02
N LEU A 216 11.00 -5.94 8.66
CA LEU A 216 11.44 -4.55 8.50
C LEU A 216 10.83 -3.59 9.52
N CYS A 217 10.15 -4.13 10.54
CA CYS A 217 9.69 -3.36 11.68
C CYS A 217 10.88 -2.99 12.57
N HIS A 218 10.80 -1.80 13.15
CA HIS A 218 11.75 -1.40 14.18
C HIS A 218 11.37 -2.07 15.51
N PRO A 219 12.34 -2.50 16.32
CA PRO A 219 12.07 -2.78 17.73
C PRO A 219 11.60 -1.49 18.43
N LEU A 220 10.45 -1.53 19.09
CA LEU A 220 9.86 -0.37 19.77
C LEU A 220 9.60 -0.63 21.26
N PRO A 221 9.94 0.32 22.15
CA PRO A 221 9.54 0.25 23.55
C PRO A 221 8.05 0.62 23.66
N LEU A 222 7.17 -0.38 23.80
CA LEU A 222 5.75 -0.14 23.94
C LEU A 222 5.41 0.37 25.34
N ASP A 223 4.73 1.52 25.41
CA ASP A 223 4.25 2.12 26.66
C ASP A 223 2.99 1.40 27.16
N GLN A 224 2.12 1.01 26.24
CA GLN A 224 0.87 0.33 26.55
C GLN A 224 0.41 -0.54 25.38
N VAL A 225 -0.15 -1.70 25.70
CA VAL A 225 -0.91 -2.54 24.77
C VAL A 225 -2.20 -2.96 25.47
N ALA A 226 -3.34 -2.71 24.83
CA ALA A 226 -4.65 -3.19 25.25
C ALA A 226 -5.26 -4.04 24.13
N VAL A 227 -5.89 -5.15 24.50
CA VAL A 227 -6.65 -6.01 23.58
C VAL A 227 -8.00 -6.25 24.24
N GLU A 228 -9.07 -5.93 23.54
CA GLU A 228 -10.45 -5.95 23.99
C GLU A 228 -11.31 -6.78 23.04
N PHE A 229 -12.43 -7.30 23.56
CA PHE A 229 -13.32 -8.17 22.82
C PHE A 229 -14.77 -7.70 22.98
N GLU A 230 -15.50 -7.64 21.87
CA GLU A 230 -16.94 -7.42 21.84
C GLU A 230 -17.60 -8.64 21.22
N VAL A 231 -18.58 -9.21 21.91
CA VAL A 231 -19.28 -10.40 21.42
C VAL A 231 -20.55 -10.01 20.69
N ASP A 232 -20.66 -10.41 19.42
CA ASP A 232 -21.79 -10.14 18.55
C ASP A 232 -22.61 -11.42 18.34
N GLY A 233 -23.69 -11.55 19.11
CA GLY A 233 -24.61 -12.69 19.03
C GLY A 233 -25.40 -12.75 17.72
N VAL A 234 -25.60 -11.63 17.04
CA VAL A 234 -26.38 -11.56 15.79
C VAL A 234 -25.55 -12.09 14.62
N GLN A 235 -24.31 -11.62 14.51
CA GLN A 235 -23.38 -12.06 13.46
C GLN A 235 -22.67 -13.38 13.81
N SER A 236 -22.83 -13.86 15.05
CA SER A 236 -22.07 -14.99 15.60
C SER A 236 -20.56 -14.77 15.47
N ALA A 237 -20.10 -13.63 15.98
CA ALA A 237 -18.71 -13.19 15.85
C ALA A 237 -18.16 -12.62 17.16
N ILE A 238 -16.84 -12.68 17.29
CA ILE A 238 -16.09 -11.97 18.34
C ILE A 238 -15.28 -10.89 17.63
N HIS A 239 -15.60 -9.63 17.90
CA HIS A 239 -14.81 -8.48 17.43
C HIS A 239 -13.65 -8.26 18.38
N ILE A 240 -12.47 -8.04 17.81
CA ILE A 240 -11.22 -7.83 18.52
C ILE A 240 -10.78 -6.40 18.26
N ILE A 241 -10.48 -5.66 19.32
CA ILE A 241 -9.96 -4.30 19.25
C ILE A 241 -8.61 -4.29 19.95
N ALA A 242 -7.54 -3.92 19.26
CA ALA A 242 -6.22 -3.76 19.86
C ALA A 242 -5.74 -2.31 19.76
N THR A 243 -5.26 -1.77 20.87
CA THR A 243 -4.63 -0.45 20.94
C THR A 243 -3.18 -0.61 21.38
N ALA A 244 -2.25 -0.07 20.60
CA ALA A 244 -0.83 0.01 20.91
C ALA A 244 -0.40 1.47 21.06
N LYS A 245 0.46 1.75 22.05
CA LYS A 245 1.02 3.07 22.33
C LYS A 245 2.53 3.00 22.55
N THR A 246 3.26 3.97 22.04
CA THR A 246 4.70 4.15 22.29
C THR A 246 5.07 5.63 22.27
N SER A 247 6.27 5.94 22.77
CA SER A 247 6.96 7.22 22.62
C SER A 247 8.22 7.00 21.79
N ALA A 248 8.10 7.07 20.46
CA ALA A 248 9.15 6.63 19.54
C ALA A 248 9.18 7.42 18.21
N ARG A 249 10.17 7.08 17.37
CA ARG A 249 10.46 7.73 16.08
C ARG A 249 9.61 7.22 14.91
N THR A 250 8.94 6.07 15.08
CA THR A 250 8.05 5.46 14.09
C THR A 250 6.76 4.98 14.73
N GLY A 251 5.73 4.80 13.90
CA GLY A 251 4.39 4.38 14.30
C GLY A 251 4.32 2.96 14.86
N VAL A 252 3.17 2.66 15.47
CA VAL A 252 2.84 1.36 16.12
C VAL A 252 1.67 0.64 15.46
N GLU A 253 1.43 0.92 14.17
CA GLU A 253 0.36 0.31 13.40
C GLU A 253 0.51 -1.22 13.35
N MET A 254 1.75 -1.69 13.19
CA MET A 254 2.05 -3.11 13.07
C MET A 254 1.87 -3.85 14.38
N GLU A 255 2.15 -3.22 15.52
CA GLU A 255 1.95 -3.80 16.84
C GLU A 255 0.46 -4.00 17.15
N ALA A 256 -0.38 -3.02 16.81
CA ALA A 256 -1.83 -3.14 16.94
C ALA A 256 -2.40 -4.23 16.01
N LEU A 257 -1.99 -4.27 14.74
CA LEU A 257 -2.45 -5.28 13.78
C LEU A 257 -2.00 -6.69 14.18
N THR A 258 -0.76 -6.85 14.61
CA THR A 258 -0.20 -8.13 15.04
C THR A 258 -0.92 -8.66 16.28
N ALA A 259 -1.26 -7.78 17.23
CA ALA A 259 -2.06 -8.14 18.40
C ALA A 259 -3.43 -8.71 18.00
N VAL A 260 -4.13 -8.07 17.07
CA VAL A 260 -5.44 -8.55 16.56
C VAL A 260 -5.30 -9.93 15.93
N VAL A 261 -4.32 -10.11 15.03
CA VAL A 261 -4.13 -11.37 14.29
C VAL A 261 -3.84 -12.52 15.24
N VAL A 262 -2.93 -12.33 16.19
CA VAL A 262 -2.55 -13.41 17.11
C VAL A 262 -3.65 -13.69 18.14
N ALA A 263 -4.37 -12.67 18.60
CA ALA A 263 -5.57 -12.91 19.41
C ALA A 263 -6.61 -13.73 18.65
N ALA A 264 -6.85 -13.41 17.37
CA ALA A 264 -7.78 -14.17 16.51
C ALA A 264 -7.34 -15.62 16.30
N LEU A 265 -6.05 -15.85 16.01
CA LEU A 265 -5.48 -17.18 15.88
C LEU A 265 -5.58 -17.99 17.18
N THR A 266 -5.46 -17.31 18.33
CA THR A 266 -5.61 -17.93 19.65
C THR A 266 -7.05 -18.35 19.92
N ILE A 267 -8.04 -17.49 19.59
CA ILE A 267 -9.46 -17.87 19.65
C ILE A 267 -9.71 -19.10 18.77
N TYR A 268 -9.16 -19.09 17.55
CA TYR A 268 -9.27 -20.23 16.65
C TYR A 268 -8.66 -21.50 17.27
N ASP A 269 -7.43 -21.45 17.79
CA ASP A 269 -6.77 -22.61 18.38
C ASP A 269 -7.55 -23.22 19.55
N MET A 270 -8.12 -22.36 20.38
CA MET A 270 -8.87 -22.72 21.57
C MET A 270 -10.22 -23.37 21.23
N ALA A 271 -10.89 -22.91 20.16
CA ALA A 271 -12.23 -23.38 19.81
C ALA A 271 -12.30 -24.34 18.59
N LYS A 272 -11.20 -24.59 17.86
CA LYS A 272 -11.20 -25.42 16.63
C LYS A 272 -11.65 -26.87 16.83
N ALA A 273 -11.63 -27.39 18.05
CA ALA A 273 -12.17 -28.72 18.35
C ALA A 273 -13.70 -28.77 18.21
N VAL A 274 -14.37 -27.66 18.55
CA VAL A 274 -15.83 -27.48 18.45
C VAL A 274 -16.22 -27.00 17.06
N ASP A 275 -15.47 -26.04 16.51
CA ASP A 275 -15.76 -25.46 15.19
C ASP A 275 -14.50 -25.22 14.37
N ARG A 276 -14.26 -26.08 13.38
CA ARG A 276 -13.15 -25.94 12.42
C ARG A 276 -13.45 -24.92 11.33
N GLY A 277 -14.71 -24.51 11.16
CA GLY A 277 -15.18 -23.61 10.11
C GLY A 277 -15.08 -22.12 10.46
N MET A 278 -14.51 -21.78 11.62
CA MET A 278 -14.31 -20.40 12.03
C MET A 278 -13.49 -19.62 10.99
N ARG A 279 -13.78 -18.32 10.86
CA ARG A 279 -13.09 -17.44 9.92
C ARG A 279 -12.57 -16.21 10.62
N ILE A 280 -11.31 -15.90 10.39
CA ILE A 280 -10.70 -14.63 10.80
C ILE A 280 -10.95 -13.63 9.68
N GLU A 281 -11.67 -12.55 9.98
CA GLU A 281 -12.19 -11.61 9.01
C GLU A 281 -11.79 -10.17 9.37
N ALA A 282 -11.79 -9.31 8.35
CA ALA A 282 -11.71 -7.84 8.49
C ALA A 282 -10.59 -7.31 9.41
N VAL A 283 -9.39 -7.92 9.41
CA VAL A 283 -8.24 -7.35 10.12
C VAL A 283 -7.78 -6.07 9.42
N ARG A 284 -7.81 -4.94 10.13
CA ARG A 284 -7.51 -3.61 9.57
C ARG A 284 -7.17 -2.58 10.64
N LEU A 285 -6.51 -1.51 10.22
CA LEU A 285 -6.24 -0.34 11.04
C LEU A 285 -7.49 0.56 11.09
N VAL A 286 -7.87 1.01 12.29
CA VAL A 286 -9.01 1.90 12.55
C VAL A 286 -8.54 3.34 12.64
N SER A 287 -7.50 3.58 13.42
CA SER A 287 -6.93 4.91 13.57
C SER A 287 -5.47 4.84 13.96
N LYS A 288 -4.75 5.93 13.69
CA LYS A 288 -3.44 6.18 14.27
C LYS A 288 -3.28 7.65 14.60
N ARG A 289 -2.45 7.93 15.60
CA ARG A 289 -2.15 9.29 16.06
C ARG A 289 -0.66 9.51 16.21
N GLY A 290 -0.24 10.74 15.99
CA GLY A 290 1.14 11.18 16.16
C GLY A 290 2.10 10.91 14.98
N GLY A 291 3.25 11.57 15.03
CA GLY A 291 4.24 11.60 13.95
C GLY A 291 3.92 12.58 12.82
N LYS A 292 4.81 12.62 11.81
CA LYS A 292 4.72 13.58 10.68
C LYS A 292 3.42 13.48 9.88
N SER A 293 2.83 12.28 9.77
CA SER A 293 1.58 12.06 9.02
C SER A 293 0.33 12.59 9.72
N GLY A 294 0.45 13.07 10.97
CA GLY A 294 -0.68 13.48 11.78
C GLY A 294 -1.60 12.33 12.17
N ASP A 295 -2.77 12.70 12.65
CA ASP A 295 -3.81 11.76 13.10
C ASP A 295 -4.65 11.31 11.90
N ILE A 296 -4.81 9.99 11.76
CA ILE A 296 -5.60 9.38 10.70
C ILE A 296 -6.70 8.54 11.36
N VAL A 297 -7.94 8.77 10.93
CA VAL A 297 -9.11 7.97 11.29
C VAL A 297 -9.62 7.32 9.99
N LEU A 298 -9.54 6.00 9.93
CA LEU A 298 -9.98 5.18 8.79
C LEU A 298 -11.37 4.61 9.02
N GLU A 299 -11.75 4.46 10.29
CA GLU A 299 -13.11 4.09 10.69
C GLU A 299 -13.60 5.05 11.78
N PRO A 300 -14.78 5.66 11.59
CA PRO A 300 -15.42 6.52 12.59
C PRO A 300 -15.92 5.73 13.81
#